data_AF-A0A443ZTK1-F1
#
_entry.id   AF-A0A443ZTK1-F1
#
_cell.length_a   1.000
_cell.length_b   1.000
_cell.length_c   1.000
_cell.angle_alpha   90.00
_cell.angle_beta   90.00
_cell.angle_gamma   90.00
#
_symmetry.space_group_name_H-M   'P 1'
#
loop_
_entity.id
_entity.type
_entity.pdbx_description
1 polymer ?
#
loop_
_entity_poly.entity_id
_entity_poly.type
_entity_poly.pdbx_seq_one_letter_code
_entity_poly.pdbx_strand_id
1 'polypeptide(L)'
;MSVIESPVQQVSNPGLEALLNKLQPLLDGGRLDNLVDLASLLSDLVDLLDAPLVEKLSTQFEEATALSWNLGNAIRLAKAQTREQPTPPSLIGLLALLRDPNTRQGCALVLRVLNALGKQG
;
A
#
# COMPACT_ATOMS: atom_id res chain seq x y z
N MET A 1 48.36 29.54 -1.83
CA MET A 1 47.17 28.99 -1.13
C MET A 1 46.16 28.60 -2.22
N SER A 2 46.22 27.38 -2.76
CA SER A 2 45.19 26.91 -3.71
C SER A 2 44.23 26.00 -2.97
N VAL A 3 42.97 26.42 -2.92
CA VAL A 3 41.86 25.62 -2.41
C VAL A 3 41.64 24.48 -3.42
N ILE A 4 41.90 23.25 -3.00
CA ILE A 4 41.48 22.07 -3.76
C ILE A 4 40.00 21.89 -3.46
N GLU A 5 39.16 22.44 -4.32
CA GLU A 5 37.74 22.12 -4.37
C GLU A 5 37.63 20.68 -4.88
N SER A 6 37.34 19.74 -3.96
CA SER A 6 37.04 18.37 -4.35
C SER A 6 35.66 18.35 -5.01
N PRO A 7 35.51 17.99 -6.29
CA PRO A 7 34.19 17.82 -6.87
C PRO A 7 33.54 16.62 -6.18
N VAL A 8 32.42 16.86 -5.52
CA VAL A 8 31.53 15.78 -5.08
C VAL A 8 31.13 15.02 -6.34
N GLN A 9 31.72 13.85 -6.53
CA GLN A 9 31.40 12.97 -7.64
C GLN A 9 29.95 12.54 -7.45
N GLN A 10 29.02 13.26 -8.07
CA GLN A 10 27.62 12.86 -8.12
C GLN A 10 27.59 11.52 -8.87
N VAL A 11 27.35 10.45 -8.12
CA VAL A 11 26.96 9.16 -8.66
C VAL A 11 25.57 9.37 -9.25
N SER A 12 25.50 9.90 -10.47
CA SER A 12 24.28 9.97 -11.27
C SER A 12 23.91 8.55 -11.67
N ASN A 13 23.20 7.87 -10.77
CA ASN A 13 22.52 6.63 -11.10
C ASN A 13 21.21 7.01 -11.80
N PRO A 14 21.09 6.81 -13.13
CA PRO A 14 19.94 7.27 -13.90
C PRO A 14 18.62 6.63 -13.44
N GLY A 15 18.67 5.43 -12.84
CA GLY A 15 17.50 4.82 -12.21
C GLY A 15 17.08 5.53 -10.91
N LEU A 16 18.06 6.02 -10.16
CA LEU A 16 17.83 6.75 -8.91
C LEU A 16 17.29 8.16 -9.21
N GLU A 17 17.80 8.83 -10.24
CA GLU A 17 17.23 10.10 -10.74
C GLU A 17 15.79 9.92 -11.25
N ALA A 18 15.49 8.84 -11.97
CA ALA A 18 14.14 8.55 -12.44
C ALA A 18 13.15 8.27 -11.30
N LEU A 19 13.61 7.63 -10.22
CA LEU A 19 12.81 7.42 -9.01
C LEU A 19 12.63 8.72 -8.24
N LEU A 20 13.69 9.52 -8.08
CA LEU A 20 13.63 10.82 -7.42
C LEU A 20 12.65 11.75 -8.13
N ASN A 21 12.67 11.82 -9.47
CA ASN A 21 11.73 12.61 -10.26
C ASN A 21 10.26 12.18 -10.06
N LYS A 22 10.01 10.89 -9.76
CA LYS A 22 8.66 10.38 -9.47
C LYS A 22 8.22 10.63 -8.02
N LEU A 23 9.18 10.65 -7.10
CA LEU A 23 8.95 10.89 -5.68
C LEU A 23 8.88 12.39 -5.37
N GLN A 24 9.50 13.24 -6.17
CA GLN A 24 9.51 14.70 -6.03
C GLN A 24 8.13 15.31 -5.82
N PRO A 25 7.08 15.01 -6.63
CA PRO A 25 5.74 15.55 -6.38
C PRO A 25 5.07 15.03 -5.10
N LEU A 26 5.51 13.88 -4.57
CA LEU A 26 5.03 13.36 -3.28
C LEU A 26 5.78 14.00 -2.11
N LEU A 27 7.05 14.34 -2.32
CA LEU A 27 7.92 15.03 -1.38
C LEU A 27 7.52 16.50 -1.22
N ASP A 28 7.34 17.21 -2.34
CA ASP A 28 6.93 18.63 -2.38
C ASP A 28 5.55 18.85 -1.75
N GLY A 29 4.70 17.82 -1.78
CA GLY A 29 3.36 17.85 -1.18
C GLY A 29 3.29 17.38 0.28
N GLY A 30 4.41 17.03 0.93
CA GLY A 30 4.43 16.45 2.29
C GLY A 30 3.68 15.10 2.40
N ARG A 31 3.38 14.45 1.26
CA ARG A 31 2.63 13.19 1.20
C ARG A 31 3.54 11.98 1.36
N LEU A 32 4.84 12.14 1.12
CA LEU A 32 5.82 11.09 1.36
C LEU A 32 5.89 10.74 2.84
N ASP A 33 5.80 11.72 3.74
CA ASP A 33 5.80 11.49 5.19
C ASP A 33 4.66 10.55 5.60
N ASN A 34 3.45 10.76 5.09
CA ASN A 34 2.33 9.85 5.34
C ASN A 34 2.55 8.42 4.79
N LEU A 35 3.28 8.28 3.68
CA LEU A 35 3.62 6.95 3.14
C LEU A 35 4.70 6.26 3.98
N VAL A 36 5.66 7.04 4.49
CA VAL A 36 6.70 6.57 5.40
C VAL A 36 6.06 6.16 6.72
N ASP A 37 5.19 6.98 7.30
CA ASP A 37 4.44 6.65 8.53
C ASP A 37 3.60 5.38 8.35
N LEU A 38 2.94 5.22 7.20
CA LEU A 38 2.17 4.02 6.89
C LEU A 38 3.10 2.79 6.76
N ALA A 39 4.25 2.95 6.09
CA ALA A 39 5.23 1.88 5.98
C ALA A 39 5.83 1.50 7.34
N SER A 40 6.04 2.47 8.23
CA SER A 40 6.49 2.25 9.61
C SER A 40 5.44 1.48 10.41
N LEU A 41 4.17 1.88 10.36
CA LEU A 41 3.09 1.12 11.02
C LEU A 41 2.96 -0.31 10.49
N LEU A 42 3.17 -0.51 9.18
CA LEU A 42 3.20 -1.85 8.60
C LEU A 42 4.43 -2.64 9.04
N SER A 43 5.59 -2.00 9.20
CA SER A 43 6.80 -2.62 9.74
C SER A 43 6.57 -3.04 11.19
N ASP A 44 6.03 -2.16 12.02
CA ASP A 44 5.71 -2.46 13.42
C ASP A 44 4.73 -3.65 13.52
N LEU A 45 3.80 -3.76 12.58
CA LEU A 45 2.88 -4.89 12.49
C LEU A 45 3.61 -6.18 12.10
N VAL A 46 4.52 -6.15 11.14
CA VAL A 46 5.35 -7.31 10.75
C VAL A 46 6.29 -7.72 11.88
N ASP A 47 6.86 -6.75 12.59
CA ASP A 47 7.73 -6.99 13.75
C ASP A 47 6.96 -7.60 14.93
N LEU A 48 5.65 -7.31 15.04
CA LEU A 48 4.75 -7.95 16.00
C LEU A 48 4.36 -9.40 15.60
N LEU A 49 4.49 -9.77 14.32
CA LEU A 49 4.32 -11.16 13.85
C LEU A 49 5.56 -11.99 14.23
N ASP A 50 5.71 -12.27 15.52
CA ASP A 50 6.77 -13.14 16.03
C ASP A 50 6.54 -14.61 15.62
N ALA A 51 7.59 -15.42 15.61
CA ALA A 51 7.57 -16.86 15.29
C ALA A 51 6.40 -17.65 15.93
N PRO A 52 6.07 -17.50 17.23
CA PRO A 52 4.92 -18.19 17.83
C PRO A 52 3.56 -17.72 17.29
N LEU A 53 3.44 -16.47 16.83
CA LEU A 53 2.25 -15.97 16.14
C LEU A 53 2.18 -16.48 14.70
N VAL A 54 3.33 -16.57 14.01
CA VAL A 54 3.42 -17.15 12.66
C VAL A 54 3.01 -18.63 12.67
N GLU A 55 3.42 -19.41 13.67
CA GLU A 55 3.05 -20.82 13.80
C GLU A 55 1.54 -21.00 14.04
N LYS A 56 0.93 -20.12 14.84
CA LYS A 56 -0.52 -20.05 15.04
C LYS A 56 -1.29 -19.60 13.81
N LEU A 57 -0.74 -18.64 13.06
CA LEU A 57 -1.29 -18.24 11.77
C LEU A 57 -1.18 -19.40 10.78
N SER A 58 -0.07 -20.14 10.75
CA SER A 58 0.14 -21.28 9.86
C SER A 58 -0.91 -22.37 10.08
N THR A 59 -1.30 -22.60 11.33
CA THR A 59 -2.38 -23.54 11.67
C THR A 59 -3.76 -23.01 11.27
N GLN A 60 -3.99 -21.70 11.34
CA GLN A 60 -5.21 -21.06 10.81
C GLN A 60 -5.17 -20.85 9.27
N PHE A 61 -3.99 -20.95 8.63
CA PHE A 61 -3.79 -20.73 7.20
C PHE A 61 -4.40 -21.85 6.36
N GLU A 62 -4.62 -23.04 6.91
CA GLU A 62 -5.38 -24.10 6.24
C GLU A 62 -6.82 -23.67 5.94
N GLU A 63 -7.47 -22.97 6.88
CA GLU A 63 -8.78 -22.35 6.66
C GLU A 63 -8.67 -21.07 5.81
N ALA A 64 -7.60 -20.30 5.99
CA ALA A 64 -7.35 -19.09 5.19
C ALA A 64 -7.04 -19.40 3.72
N THR A 65 -6.61 -20.62 3.38
CA THR A 65 -6.37 -21.05 1.99
C THR A 65 -7.68 -21.03 1.20
N ALA A 66 -8.80 -21.43 1.82
CA ALA A 66 -10.13 -21.30 1.21
C ALA A 66 -10.54 -19.83 1.03
N LEU A 67 -10.21 -18.97 1.99
CA LEU A 67 -10.42 -17.53 1.90
C LEU A 67 -9.55 -16.90 0.78
N SER A 68 -8.31 -17.37 0.64
CA SER A 68 -7.35 -16.94 -0.38
C SER A 68 -7.81 -17.31 -1.79
N TRP A 69 -8.42 -18.48 -1.94
CA TRP A 69 -9.03 -18.90 -3.21
C TRP A 69 -10.21 -17.99 -3.61
N ASN A 70 -11.10 -17.70 -2.65
CA ASN A 70 -12.23 -16.79 -2.89
C ASN A 70 -11.77 -15.36 -3.17
N LEU A 71 -10.77 -14.87 -2.43
CA LEU A 71 -10.15 -13.57 -2.67
C LEU A 71 -9.49 -13.50 -4.05
N GLY A 72 -8.74 -14.54 -4.43
CA GLY A 72 -8.12 -14.65 -5.75
C GLY A 72 -9.15 -14.67 -6.89
N ASN A 73 -10.27 -15.37 -6.70
CA ASN A 73 -11.39 -15.35 -7.65
C ASN A 73 -12.08 -13.98 -7.71
N ALA A 74 -12.28 -13.32 -6.57
CA ALA A 74 -12.85 -11.97 -6.53
C ALA A 74 -11.93 -10.95 -7.23
N ILE A 75 -10.61 -11.03 -7.03
CA ILE A 75 -9.62 -10.20 -7.72
C ILE A 75 -9.63 -10.49 -9.23
N ARG A 76 -9.69 -11.77 -9.62
CA ARG A 76 -9.77 -12.17 -11.03
C ARG A 76 -11.05 -11.64 -11.68
N LEU A 77 -12.18 -11.73 -11.00
CA LEU A 77 -13.47 -11.19 -11.44
C LEU A 77 -13.42 -9.66 -11.56
N ALA A 78 -12.89 -8.96 -10.57
CA ALA A 78 -12.74 -7.50 -10.60
C ALA A 78 -11.82 -7.05 -11.75
N LYS A 79 -10.72 -7.77 -12.00
CA LYS A 79 -9.83 -7.52 -13.15
C LYS A 79 -10.54 -7.77 -14.48
N ALA A 80 -11.34 -8.83 -14.58
CA ALA A 80 -12.13 -9.11 -15.77
C ALA A 80 -13.18 -8.02 -16.02
N GLN A 81 -13.93 -7.62 -14.99
CA GLN A 81 -14.90 -6.52 -15.05
C GLN A 81 -14.27 -5.17 -15.41
N THR A 82 -13.03 -4.93 -14.96
CA THR A 82 -12.28 -3.71 -15.32
C THR A 82 -11.79 -3.74 -16.77
N ARG A 83 -11.46 -4.92 -17.30
CA ARG A 83 -11.03 -5.10 -18.70
C ARG A 83 -12.18 -5.09 -19.70
N GLU A 84 -13.36 -5.57 -19.30
CA GLU A 84 -14.57 -5.53 -20.14
C GLU A 84 -15.25 -4.15 -20.14
N GLN A 85 -14.84 -3.23 -19.27
CA GLN A 85 -15.28 -1.84 -19.37
C GLN A 85 -14.64 -1.18 -20.60
N PRO A 86 -15.45 -0.72 -21.58
CA PRO A 86 -14.95 -0.20 -22.85
C PRO A 86 -14.20 1.13 -22.71
N THR A 87 -14.27 1.78 -21.54
CA THR A 87 -13.50 2.98 -21.21
C THR A 87 -12.91 2.84 -19.81
N PRO A 88 -11.64 3.21 -19.58
CA PRO A 88 -11.05 3.21 -18.25
C PRO A 88 -11.88 4.13 -17.32
N PRO A 89 -12.14 3.72 -16.07
CA PRO A 89 -13.00 4.47 -15.19
C PRO A 89 -12.45 5.89 -14.97
N SER A 90 -13.27 6.88 -15.29
CA SER A 90 -12.93 8.28 -15.04
C SER A 90 -12.85 8.56 -13.54
N LEU A 91 -12.24 9.67 -13.14
CA LEU A 91 -12.19 10.09 -11.73
C LEU A 91 -13.59 10.14 -11.08
N ILE A 92 -14.62 10.49 -11.86
CA ILE A 92 -16.03 10.49 -11.43
C ILE A 92 -16.55 9.06 -11.26
N GLY A 93 -16.17 8.14 -12.15
CA GLY A 93 -16.50 6.71 -12.03
C GLY A 93 -15.86 6.05 -10.81
N LEU A 94 -14.61 6.41 -10.48
CA LEU A 94 -13.96 5.97 -9.24
C LEU A 94 -14.66 6.53 -7.99
N LEU A 95 -15.09 7.80 -8.04
CA LEU A 95 -15.86 8.42 -6.95
C LEU A 95 -17.26 7.80 -6.79
N ALA A 96 -17.89 7.39 -7.89
CA ALA A 96 -19.15 6.65 -7.87
C ALA A 96 -18.99 5.26 -7.25
N LEU A 97 -17.83 4.61 -7.45
CA LEU A 97 -17.49 3.36 -6.77
C LEU A 97 -17.40 3.52 -5.25
N LEU A 98 -16.85 4.64 -4.76
CA LEU A 98 -16.85 4.96 -3.32
C LEU A 98 -18.25 5.19 -2.74
N ARG A 99 -19.24 5.49 -3.57
CA ARG A 99 -20.65 5.59 -3.15
C ARG A 99 -21.35 4.23 -3.09
N ASP A 100 -20.76 3.17 -3.65
CA ASP A 100 -21.33 1.83 -3.57
C ASP A 100 -21.43 1.37 -2.10
N PRO A 101 -22.58 0.80 -1.68
CA PRO A 101 -22.77 0.33 -0.31
C PRO A 101 -21.73 -0.70 0.14
N ASN A 102 -21.29 -1.60 -0.75
CA ASN A 102 -20.32 -2.64 -0.42
C ASN A 102 -18.92 -2.04 -0.27
N THR A 103 -18.54 -1.10 -1.13
CA THR A 103 -17.27 -0.36 -1.00
C THR A 103 -17.24 0.45 0.30
N ARG A 104 -18.34 1.10 0.67
CA ARG A 104 -18.45 1.82 1.95
C ARG A 104 -18.34 0.91 3.16
N GLN A 105 -18.95 -0.28 3.12
CA GLN A 105 -18.82 -1.28 4.18
C GLN A 105 -17.38 -1.80 4.28
N GLY A 106 -16.71 -2.04 3.15
CA GLY A 106 -15.30 -2.39 3.10
C GLY A 106 -14.41 -1.32 3.73
N CYS A 107 -14.59 -0.05 3.32
CA CYS A 107 -13.87 1.08 3.93
C CYS A 107 -14.15 1.19 5.43
N ALA A 108 -15.42 1.03 5.86
CA ALA A 108 -15.77 1.08 7.28
C ALA A 108 -15.12 -0.06 8.09
N LEU A 109 -15.01 -1.26 7.53
CA LEU A 109 -14.31 -2.38 8.16
C LEU A 109 -12.82 -2.07 8.33
N VAL A 110 -12.15 -1.63 7.27
CA VAL A 110 -10.73 -1.25 7.30
C VAL A 110 -10.49 -0.16 8.35
N LEU A 111 -11.30 0.90 8.33
CA LEU A 111 -11.18 2.00 9.30
C LEU A 111 -11.44 1.54 10.74
N ARG A 112 -12.35 0.59 10.97
CA ARG A 112 -12.61 0.02 12.30
C ARG A 112 -11.46 -0.84 12.80
N VAL A 113 -10.85 -1.63 11.92
CA VAL A 113 -9.66 -2.43 12.25
C VAL A 113 -8.51 -1.50 12.62
N LEU A 114 -8.24 -0.48 11.81
CA LEU A 114 -7.22 0.54 12.12
C LEU A 114 -7.50 1.26 13.45
N ASN A 115 -8.77 1.61 13.72
CA ASN A 115 -9.16 2.21 14.99
C ASN A 115 -8.95 1.27 16.19
N ALA A 116 -9.19 -0.03 16.01
CA ALA A 116 -8.98 -1.03 17.04
C ALA A 116 -7.50 -1.26 17.33
N LEU A 117 -6.64 -1.25 16.30
CA LEU A 117 -5.19 -1.35 16.44
C LEU A 117 -4.60 -0.12 17.14
N GLY A 118 -4.98 1.08 16.70
CA GLY A 118 -4.52 2.34 17.31
C GLY A 118 -5.07 2.62 18.72
N LYS A 119 -6.04 1.85 19.21
CA LYS A 119 -6.51 1.90 20.61
C LYS A 119 -5.71 0.98 21.55
N GLN A 120 -4.98 0.02 21.00
CA GLN A 120 -4.23 -0.99 21.74
C GLN A 120 -2.73 -0.69 21.82
N GLY A 121 -2.23 0.22 20.97
CA GLY A 121 -0.86 0.76 21.02
C GLY A 121 -0.74 2.04 21.84
#